data_AF-A0A353U0B8-F1
#
_entry.id   AF-A0A353U0B8-F1
#
_cell.length_a   1.000
_cell.length_b   1.000
_cell.length_c   1.000
_cell.angle_alpha   90.00
_cell.angle_beta   90.00
_cell.angle_gamma   90.00
#
_symmetry.space_group_name_H-M   'P 1'
#
loop_
_entity.id
_entity.type
_entity.pdbx_description
1 polymer ?
#
loop_
_entity_poly.entity_id
_entity_poly.type
_entity_poly.pdbx_seq_one_letter_code
_entity_poly.pdbx_strand_id
1 'polypeptide(L)'
;MLAVAFSAVSFSQNISGNWKMNESKSQLNEQFSFSPKAIKITQDGNSLVLVKTNEFQGQSMEATEKYTLDGNECSNPGFMDTVKKSTVTVSGDNKTVKIVSKVVMDNGDINIEEIFSIEGGNLVFVSKSSSSFGESTETVVYDKL
;
A
#
# COMPACT_ATOMS: atom_id res chain seq x y z
N MET A 1 23.62 -28.94 -14.86
CA MET A 1 23.37 -27.50 -14.62
C MET A 1 21.86 -27.34 -14.59
N LEU A 2 21.25 -27.19 -13.41
CA LEU A 2 19.81 -26.99 -13.27
C LEU A 2 19.51 -25.53 -13.63
N ALA A 3 18.82 -25.30 -14.75
CA ALA A 3 18.32 -23.98 -15.07
C ALA A 3 17.15 -23.67 -14.14
N VAL A 4 17.35 -22.77 -13.18
CA VAL A 4 16.24 -22.18 -12.43
C VAL A 4 15.57 -21.20 -13.38
N ALA A 5 14.42 -21.58 -13.92
CA ALA A 5 13.58 -20.68 -14.68
C ALA A 5 13.01 -19.62 -13.72
N PHE A 6 13.45 -18.38 -13.87
CA PHE A 6 12.75 -17.23 -13.30
C PHE A 6 11.45 -17.06 -14.09
N SER A 7 10.35 -17.59 -13.58
CA SER A 7 9.03 -17.21 -14.05
C SER A 7 8.84 -15.72 -13.74
N ALA A 8 8.89 -14.88 -14.76
CA ALA A 8 8.40 -13.51 -14.64
C ALA A 8 6.95 -13.59 -14.18
N VAL A 9 6.66 -13.11 -12.98
CA VAL A 9 5.29 -13.03 -12.47
C VAL A 9 4.58 -11.95 -13.30
N SER A 10 3.90 -12.36 -14.37
CA SER A 10 3.06 -11.47 -15.16
C SER A 10 1.81 -11.13 -14.36
N PHE A 11 1.80 -9.95 -13.74
CA PHE A 11 0.67 -9.43 -12.99
C PHE A 11 -0.50 -9.11 -13.95
N SER A 12 -1.56 -9.91 -13.92
CA SER A 12 -2.70 -9.78 -14.83
C SER A 12 -3.64 -8.62 -14.47
N GLN A 13 -3.86 -8.32 -13.18
CA GLN A 13 -4.84 -7.32 -12.77
C GLN A 13 -4.20 -5.95 -12.52
N ASN A 14 -3.90 -5.19 -13.57
CA ASN A 14 -3.34 -3.84 -13.42
C ASN A 14 -4.20 -2.94 -12.49
N ILE A 15 -3.64 -2.55 -11.34
CA ILE A 15 -4.30 -1.69 -10.34
C ILE A 15 -4.05 -0.18 -10.57
N SER A 16 -3.42 0.17 -11.69
CA SER A 16 -3.11 1.56 -12.03
C SER A 16 -4.36 2.43 -12.17
N GLY A 17 -4.24 3.66 -11.73
CA GLY A 17 -5.33 4.64 -11.79
C GLY A 17 -5.10 5.78 -10.82
N ASN A 18 -5.96 6.79 -10.94
CA ASN A 18 -6.13 7.80 -9.91
C ASN A 18 -7.40 7.42 -9.14
N TRP A 19 -7.27 7.30 -7.83
CA TRP A 19 -8.30 6.75 -6.96
C TRP A 19 -8.60 7.75 -5.85
N LYS A 20 -9.88 8.04 -5.63
CA LYS A 20 -10.33 8.95 -4.58
C LYS A 20 -11.17 8.20 -3.55
N MET A 21 -10.91 8.42 -2.27
CA MET A 21 -11.59 7.72 -1.18
C MET A 21 -13.09 7.95 -1.25
N ASN A 22 -13.85 6.87 -1.15
CA ASN A 22 -15.28 6.89 -0.92
C ASN A 22 -15.55 6.57 0.54
N GLU A 23 -15.69 7.60 1.37
CA GLU A 23 -15.90 7.45 2.81
C GLU A 23 -17.17 6.65 3.12
N SER A 24 -18.24 6.82 2.33
CA SER A 24 -19.52 6.12 2.56
C SER A 24 -19.47 4.61 2.34
N LYS A 25 -18.52 4.13 1.52
CA LYS A 25 -18.27 2.70 1.27
C LYS A 25 -17.14 2.14 2.13
N SER A 26 -16.43 2.99 2.87
CA SER A 26 -15.24 2.62 3.63
C SER A 26 -15.57 2.28 5.08
N GLN A 27 -14.80 1.37 5.65
CA GLN A 27 -14.77 1.05 7.07
C GLN A 27 -13.50 1.69 7.66
N LEU A 28 -13.66 2.93 8.12
CA LEU A 28 -12.60 3.73 8.74
C LEU A 28 -12.70 3.63 10.27
N ASN A 29 -11.59 3.89 10.95
CA ASN A 29 -11.58 4.00 12.40
C ASN A 29 -12.38 5.23 12.85
N GLU A 30 -13.19 5.07 13.91
CA GLU A 30 -14.13 6.11 14.38
C GLU A 30 -13.44 7.39 14.89
N GLN A 31 -12.27 7.25 15.50
CA GLN A 31 -11.55 8.38 16.11
C GLN A 31 -10.59 9.08 15.14
N PHE A 32 -9.81 8.30 14.40
CA PHE A 32 -8.84 8.84 13.46
C PHE A 32 -8.48 7.81 12.40
N SER A 33 -8.50 8.23 11.14
CA SER A 33 -8.05 7.43 10.01
C SER A 33 -6.72 7.96 9.48
N PHE A 34 -5.72 7.07 9.36
CA PHE A 34 -4.46 7.35 8.68
C PHE A 34 -4.48 6.94 7.21
N SER A 35 -5.63 6.46 6.71
CA SER A 35 -5.75 6.06 5.32
C SER A 35 -5.71 7.27 4.36
N PRO A 36 -5.03 7.15 3.20
CA PRO A 36 -4.94 8.23 2.22
C PRO A 36 -6.31 8.69 1.70
N LYS A 37 -6.52 10.00 1.55
CA LYS A 37 -7.74 10.52 0.90
C LYS A 37 -7.75 10.27 -0.61
N ALA A 38 -6.58 10.12 -1.22
CA ALA A 38 -6.44 9.70 -2.61
C ALA A 38 -5.16 8.89 -2.82
N ILE A 39 -5.17 8.01 -3.82
CA ILE A 39 -4.01 7.22 -4.23
C ILE A 39 -3.90 7.27 -5.75
N LYS A 40 -2.74 7.68 -6.25
CA LYS A 40 -2.35 7.45 -7.64
C LYS A 40 -1.42 6.25 -7.71
N ILE A 41 -1.80 5.27 -8.50
CA ILE A 41 -1.05 4.03 -8.69
C ILE A 41 -0.55 3.97 -10.13
N THR A 42 0.76 3.79 -10.29
CA THR A 42 1.39 3.49 -11.58
C THR A 42 2.08 2.14 -11.47
N GLN A 43 1.66 1.21 -12.32
CA GLN A 43 2.24 -0.12 -12.42
C GLN A 43 2.76 -0.35 -13.83
N ASP A 44 4.06 -0.59 -13.96
CA ASP A 44 4.74 -0.82 -15.22
C ASP A 44 5.81 -1.91 -15.09
N GLY A 45 5.54 -3.08 -15.67
CA GLY A 45 6.39 -4.25 -15.53
C GLY A 45 6.61 -4.63 -14.06
N ASN A 46 7.87 -4.58 -13.61
CA ASN A 46 8.25 -4.86 -12.22
C ASN A 46 8.08 -3.65 -11.28
N SER A 47 7.81 -2.45 -11.81
CA SER A 47 7.72 -1.23 -11.00
C SER A 47 6.30 -0.98 -10.52
N LEU A 48 6.16 -0.64 -9.24
CA LEU A 48 4.95 -0.12 -8.64
C LEU A 48 5.26 1.20 -7.94
N VAL A 49 4.58 2.27 -8.35
CA VAL A 49 4.71 3.60 -7.74
C VAL A 49 3.36 4.02 -7.19
N LEU A 50 3.33 4.38 -5.91
CA LEU A 50 2.17 4.91 -5.22
C LEU A 50 2.44 6.39 -4.89
N VAL A 51 1.49 7.26 -5.20
CA VAL A 51 1.44 8.62 -4.64
C VAL A 51 0.21 8.67 -3.75
N LYS A 52 0.42 8.77 -2.44
CA LYS A 52 -0.64 8.80 -1.42
C LYS A 52 -0.84 10.23 -0.97
N THR A 53 -2.06 10.73 -1.09
CA THR A 53 -2.45 12.06 -0.63
C THR A 53 -3.15 11.92 0.71
N ASN A 54 -2.61 12.54 1.75
CA ASN A 54 -3.19 12.62 3.08
C ASN A 54 -3.59 14.06 3.39
N GLU A 55 -4.50 14.25 4.33
CA GLU A 55 -4.86 15.57 4.85
C GLU A 55 -4.55 15.62 6.34
N PHE A 56 -3.79 16.64 6.75
CA PHE A 56 -3.45 16.87 8.14
C PHE A 56 -3.59 18.36 8.45
N GLN A 57 -4.38 18.70 9.47
CA GLN A 57 -4.66 20.09 9.87
C GLN A 57 -5.15 20.99 8.71
N GLY A 58 -5.93 20.44 7.78
CA GLY A 58 -6.44 21.16 6.61
C GLY A 58 -5.41 21.38 5.49
N GLN A 59 -4.20 20.83 5.62
CA GLN A 59 -3.19 20.82 4.57
C GLN A 59 -3.13 19.45 3.91
N SER A 60 -3.09 19.46 2.57
CA SER A 60 -2.86 18.25 1.78
C SER A 60 -1.37 17.98 1.68
N MET A 61 -0.97 16.73 1.93
CA MET A 61 0.41 16.26 1.84
C MET A 61 0.47 15.02 0.95
N GLU A 62 1.42 14.97 0.04
CA GLU A 62 1.67 13.79 -0.79
C GLU A 62 2.93 13.06 -0.38
N ALA A 63 2.86 11.74 -0.32
CA ALA A 63 4.00 10.86 -0.15
C ALA A 63 4.12 9.95 -1.38
N THR A 64 5.32 9.91 -1.98
CA THR A 64 5.62 8.98 -3.08
C THR A 64 6.37 7.77 -2.54
N GLU A 65 5.87 6.59 -2.85
CA GLU A 65 6.46 5.31 -2.48
C GLU A 65 6.71 4.48 -3.74
N LYS A 66 7.89 3.87 -3.82
CA LYS A 66 8.33 3.05 -4.96
C LYS A 66 8.63 1.64 -4.49
N TYR A 67 8.14 0.67 -5.23
CA TYR A 67 8.29 -0.74 -4.95
C TYR A 67 8.62 -1.54 -6.21
N THR A 68 9.12 -2.76 -6.01
CA THR A 68 9.24 -3.79 -7.04
C THR A 68 8.29 -4.95 -6.74
N LEU A 69 7.77 -5.59 -7.79
CA LEU A 69 6.81 -6.70 -7.70
C LEU A 69 7.48 -8.08 -7.63
N ASP A 70 8.81 -8.12 -7.59
CA ASP A 70 9.65 -9.31 -7.56
C ASP A 70 9.87 -9.90 -6.16
N GLY A 71 9.31 -9.28 -5.12
CA GLY A 71 9.46 -9.70 -3.73
C GLY A 71 10.75 -9.25 -3.06
N ASN A 72 11.61 -8.48 -3.75
CA ASN A 72 12.81 -7.91 -3.15
C ASN A 72 12.46 -6.79 -2.15
N GLU A 73 13.32 -6.59 -1.15
CA GLU A 73 13.17 -5.50 -0.19
C GLU A 73 13.35 -4.14 -0.90
N CYS A 74 12.39 -3.26 -0.68
CA CYS A 74 12.38 -1.87 -1.12
C CYS A 74 12.54 -0.94 0.09
N SER A 75 13.10 0.25 -0.11
CA SER A 75 13.23 1.27 0.93
C SER A 75 12.53 2.55 0.49
N ASN A 76 11.64 3.06 1.35
CA ASN A 76 10.92 4.32 1.16
C ASN A 76 11.08 5.22 2.39
N PRO A 77 10.91 6.55 2.26
CA PRO A 77 10.79 7.41 3.42
C PRO A 77 9.68 6.91 4.36
N GLY A 78 9.98 6.84 5.65
CA GLY A 78 9.06 6.47 6.71
C GLY A 78 8.47 7.68 7.42
N PHE A 79 8.09 7.49 8.68
CA PHE A 79 7.64 8.58 9.54
C PHE A 79 8.84 9.38 10.06
N MET A 80 8.81 10.71 9.95
CA MET A 80 9.96 11.58 10.25
C MET A 80 11.21 11.15 9.47
N ASP A 81 12.37 11.02 10.13
CA ASP A 81 13.65 10.65 9.51
C ASP A 81 13.85 9.12 9.38
N THR A 82 12.80 8.33 9.61
CA THR A 82 12.89 6.86 9.54
C THR A 82 12.81 6.34 8.11
N VAL A 83 13.24 5.09 7.92
CA VAL A 83 13.11 4.37 6.65
C VAL A 83 12.05 3.29 6.80
N LYS A 84 11.11 3.25 5.85
CA LYS A 84 10.15 2.16 5.69
C LYS A 84 10.72 1.12 4.75
N LYS A 85 11.06 -0.04 5.29
CA LYS A 85 11.47 -1.21 4.51
C LYS A 85 10.26 -2.04 4.16
N SER A 86 10.15 -2.49 2.93
CA SER A 86 8.95 -3.18 2.45
C SER A 86 9.25 -4.31 1.49
N THR A 87 8.43 -5.35 1.50
CA THR A 87 8.39 -6.41 0.47
C THR A 87 7.00 -6.49 -0.13
N VAL A 88 6.95 -6.77 -1.44
CA VAL A 88 5.68 -6.89 -2.16
C VAL A 88 5.44 -8.34 -2.56
N THR A 89 4.22 -8.82 -2.35
CA THR A 89 3.77 -10.13 -2.80
C THR A 89 2.52 -9.99 -3.63
N VAL A 90 2.51 -10.63 -4.78
CA VAL A 90 1.36 -10.78 -5.65
C VAL A 90 0.70 -12.12 -5.35
N SER A 91 -0.62 -12.14 -5.18
CA SER A 91 -1.36 -13.41 -5.01
C SER A 91 -1.23 -14.31 -6.24
N GLY A 92 -1.27 -15.63 -6.08
CA GLY A 92 -1.11 -16.58 -7.20
C GLY A 92 -2.17 -16.45 -8.31
N ASP A 93 -3.32 -15.84 -8.00
CA ASP A 93 -4.38 -15.50 -8.96
C ASP A 93 -4.20 -14.11 -9.61
N ASN A 94 -3.11 -13.40 -9.27
CA ASN A 94 -2.77 -12.05 -9.71
C ASN A 94 -3.83 -10.98 -9.43
N LYS A 95 -4.69 -11.18 -8.42
CA LYS A 95 -5.77 -10.22 -8.10
C LYS A 95 -5.43 -9.25 -6.97
N THR A 96 -4.43 -9.59 -6.19
CA THR A 96 -4.10 -8.89 -4.95
C THR A 96 -2.62 -8.52 -4.92
N VAL A 97 -2.33 -7.26 -4.61
CA VAL A 97 -0.98 -6.80 -4.24
C VAL A 97 -0.95 -6.63 -2.73
N LYS A 98 -0.05 -7.33 -2.05
CA LYS A 98 0.22 -7.17 -0.63
C LYS A 98 1.59 -6.54 -0.44
N ILE A 99 1.67 -5.44 0.29
CA ILE A 99 2.90 -4.79 0.71
C ILE A 99 3.02 -4.97 2.22
N VAL A 100 4.09 -5.64 2.67
CA VAL A 100 4.42 -5.74 4.08
C VAL A 100 5.57 -4.80 4.35
N SER A 101 5.41 -3.91 5.33
CA SER A 101 6.40 -2.90 5.67
C SER A 101 6.76 -2.93 7.15
N LYS A 102 7.99 -2.53 7.45
CA LYS A 102 8.50 -2.32 8.80
C LYS A 102 9.21 -0.98 8.89
N VAL A 103 8.90 -0.23 9.95
CA VAL A 103 9.60 0.99 10.35
C VAL A 103 10.20 0.74 11.73
N VAL A 104 11.51 0.88 11.86
CA VAL A 104 12.21 0.72 13.14
C VAL A 104 12.28 2.07 13.84
N MET A 105 11.87 2.12 15.11
CA MET A 105 11.90 3.32 15.94
C MET A 105 12.40 2.98 17.35
N ASP A 106 12.97 3.96 18.04
CA ASP A 106 13.54 3.77 19.38
C ASP A 106 12.51 3.32 20.43
N ASN A 107 11.24 3.70 20.25
CA ASN A 107 10.12 3.39 21.14
C ASN A 107 9.28 2.17 20.69
N GLY A 108 9.80 1.39 19.75
CA GLY A 108 9.18 0.18 19.24
C GLY A 108 8.95 0.21 17.73
N ASP A 109 9.00 -0.97 17.12
CA ASP A 109 8.79 -1.11 15.69
C ASP A 109 7.31 -0.89 15.32
N ILE A 110 7.10 -0.34 14.12
CA ILE A 110 5.79 -0.30 13.47
C ILE A 110 5.80 -1.30 12.32
N ASN A 111 4.86 -2.25 12.33
CA ASN A 111 4.61 -3.14 11.22
C ASN A 111 3.34 -2.71 10.49
N ILE A 112 3.37 -2.73 9.16
CA ILE A 112 2.27 -2.28 8.32
C ILE A 112 2.03 -3.33 7.24
N GLU A 113 0.78 -3.71 7.03
CA GLU A 113 0.36 -4.56 5.93
C GLU A 113 -0.70 -3.81 5.11
N GLU A 114 -0.40 -3.60 3.84
CA GLU A 114 -1.27 -2.91 2.88
C GLU A 114 -1.65 -3.88 1.77
N ILE A 115 -2.95 -4.08 1.57
CA ILE A 115 -3.48 -5.01 0.56
C ILE A 115 -4.34 -4.22 -0.43
N PHE A 116 -4.05 -4.36 -1.71
CA PHE A 116 -4.76 -3.71 -2.81
C PHE A 116 -5.42 -4.75 -3.72
N SER A 117 -6.69 -4.53 -4.08
CA SER A 117 -7.45 -5.31 -5.06
C SER A 117 -8.40 -4.40 -5.86
N ILE A 118 -8.89 -4.85 -7.02
CA ILE A 118 -10.03 -4.22 -7.70
C ILE A 118 -11.27 -5.07 -7.50
N GLU A 119 -12.33 -4.46 -6.97
CA GLU A 119 -13.63 -5.09 -6.75
C GLU A 119 -14.74 -4.20 -7.31
N GLY A 120 -15.55 -4.72 -8.24
CA GLY A 120 -16.63 -3.96 -8.87
C GLY A 120 -16.17 -2.67 -9.57
N GLY A 121 -14.91 -2.60 -10.02
CA GLY A 121 -14.30 -1.42 -10.64
C GLY A 121 -13.70 -0.39 -9.67
N ASN A 122 -13.85 -0.60 -8.36
CA ASN A 122 -13.26 0.24 -7.32
C ASN A 122 -11.95 -0.37 -6.82
N LEU A 123 -11.03 0.47 -6.35
CA LEU A 123 -9.86 0.00 -5.62
C LEU A 123 -10.27 -0.25 -4.16
N VAL A 124 -10.08 -1.49 -3.70
CA VAL A 124 -10.23 -1.85 -2.30
C VAL A 124 -8.84 -1.91 -1.68
N PHE A 125 -8.66 -1.21 -0.57
CA PHE A 125 -7.42 -1.06 0.17
C PHE A 125 -7.63 -1.47 1.61
N VAL A 126 -6.94 -2.52 2.06
CA VAL A 126 -6.94 -2.90 3.48
C VAL A 126 -5.60 -2.47 4.08
N SER A 127 -5.64 -1.61 5.09
CA SER A 127 -4.47 -1.21 5.86
C SER A 127 -4.54 -1.87 7.23
N LYS A 128 -3.47 -2.53 7.64
CA LYS A 128 -3.29 -3.04 8.99
C LYS A 128 -2.00 -2.48 9.55
N SER A 129 -2.02 -2.04 10.79
CA SER A 129 -0.82 -1.58 11.49
C SER A 129 -0.73 -2.21 12.87
N SER A 130 0.47 -2.56 13.32
CA SER A 130 0.74 -2.95 14.70
C SER A 130 1.99 -2.26 15.24
N SER A 131 1.92 -1.79 16.49
CA SER A 131 3.01 -1.10 17.18
C SER A 131 2.85 -1.22 18.70
N SER A 132 3.78 -0.65 19.47
CA SER A 132 3.66 -0.51 20.93
C SER A 132 2.44 0.31 21.37
N PHE A 133 1.85 1.11 20.48
CA PHE A 133 0.65 1.91 20.74
C PHE A 133 -0.67 1.18 20.44
N GLY A 134 -0.60 -0.05 19.93
CA GLY A 134 -1.75 -0.88 19.59
C GLY A 134 -1.80 -1.30 18.13
N GLU A 135 -2.94 -1.90 17.77
CA GLU A 135 -3.22 -2.41 16.43
C GLU A 135 -4.39 -1.67 15.81
N SER A 136 -4.36 -1.51 14.49
CA SER A 136 -5.48 -0.93 13.74
C SER A 136 -5.69 -1.69 12.43
N THR A 137 -6.93 -1.69 11.95
CA THR A 137 -7.28 -2.20 10.62
C THR A 137 -8.35 -1.33 10.01
N GLU A 138 -8.15 -0.89 8.78
CA GLU A 138 -9.12 -0.14 7.99
C GLU A 138 -9.33 -0.83 6.65
N THR A 139 -10.56 -0.82 6.15
CA THR A 139 -10.88 -1.23 4.78
C THR A 139 -11.46 -0.03 4.05
N VAL A 140 -10.75 0.43 3.03
CA VAL A 140 -11.06 1.66 2.31
C VAL A 140 -11.42 1.33 0.88
N VAL A 141 -12.51 1.90 0.42
CA VAL A 141 -12.93 1.80 -0.97
C VAL A 141 -12.65 3.13 -1.64
N TYR A 142 -11.98 3.09 -2.80
CA TYR A 142 -11.73 4.25 -3.62
C TYR A 142 -12.46 4.12 -4.96
N ASP A 143 -13.15 5.18 -5.34
CA ASP A 143 -13.71 5.30 -6.68
C ASP A 143 -12.62 5.77 -7.65
N LYS A 144 -12.70 5.31 -8.90
CA LYS A 144 -11.78 5.75 -9.95
C LYS A 144 -12.13 7.18 -10.39
N LEU A 145 -11.11 8.02 -10.59
CA LEU A 145 -11.25 9.35 -11.20
C LEU A 145 -11.21 9.30 -12.73
#